data_AF-A0A2D5W9F3-F1
#
_entry.id   AF-A0A2D5W9F3-F1
#
_cell.length_a   1.000
_cell.length_b   1.000
_cell.length_c   1.000
_cell.angle_alpha   90.00
_cell.angle_beta   90.00
_cell.angle_gamma   90.00
#
_symmetry.space_group_name_H-M   'P 1'
#
loop_
_entity.id
_entity.type
_entity.pdbx_description
1 polymer ?
#
loop_
_entity_poly.entity_id
_entity_poly.type
_entity_poly.pdbx_seq_one_letter_code
_entity_poly.pdbx_strand_id
1 'polypeptide(L)'
;MHNFLANLLFGLASAPSRGAALACAALLAAACSDSRILPPTPAGSTGSAAAAGAIAVHLSETSTDPEFNQLQNAFARSNPGYDISWLPGVIECETHVSPQLFFIQAGEGTVSLAKSDSGAVTHYDYSVGDLLPIRPGHKLQFDPPADLLGFTVPEELPGDLPPSIRPDWDPAITDTPGGCATESGAYRRILLTWRHEVGPFVFHALNAHRVRVQDSFTHYHPREGGFDELYLVQEAQTGARLLVGDDLAPFLDPEGVTAAQASSMLREIPVRKGDLIYLPRGVVHRGLGGILAQVISVPGFVPDSELAVDDQLRSINERLGLTGAAALPVHSSARPGQQAPAAPPRVELERLPDRLRFTVNGELFTEYRLTGRFPAFFPVRNPAGQDMTRAFPFEERANENQDHPHHRSLWFAHGDMNGVDFWHDESTVINQRRLLDSGSDGERAFFTGANTWVDGKGRLICTDERRVTAFAQGTAWGLDFDITLTASGAGLVIGDTKEGTCAIRLAPGLVADEGARLINSAGQEGSAVWGQRSPWLLTTGTLAGKKAAVAILDHPDNPRYPTTWHARTYGLLAANPFGLSAFDKQPTGAGALRLKAGESVRFQYRFLFFEGHPEAAHIGR
;
A
#
# COMPACT_ATOMS: atom_id res chain seq x y z
N MET A 1 -25.96 29.21 -52.68
CA MET A 1 -26.06 28.15 -53.70
C MET A 1 -26.59 26.89 -53.03
N HIS A 2 -27.82 26.49 -53.41
CA HIS A 2 -28.51 25.18 -53.29
C HIS A 2 -28.17 24.27 -52.08
N ASN A 3 -29.05 24.12 -51.08
CA ASN A 3 -30.30 23.30 -51.00
C ASN A 3 -30.01 21.78 -51.05
N PHE A 4 -30.65 20.84 -50.34
CA PHE A 4 -31.72 20.71 -49.33
C PHE A 4 -31.65 19.20 -48.92
N LEU A 5 -31.76 18.82 -47.64
CA LEU A 5 -32.95 18.20 -47.01
C LEU A 5 -33.28 16.73 -47.36
N ALA A 6 -33.66 16.03 -46.29
CA ALA A 6 -34.12 14.65 -46.13
C ALA A 6 -35.38 14.27 -46.92
N ASN A 7 -35.66 12.96 -47.05
CA ASN A 7 -36.79 12.28 -46.39
C ASN A 7 -37.14 10.92 -47.00
N LEU A 8 -37.86 10.15 -46.17
CA LEU A 8 -39.00 9.25 -46.45
C LEU A 8 -38.75 7.77 -46.07
N LEU A 9 -39.69 7.01 -45.51
CA LEU A 9 -40.87 7.19 -44.63
C LEU A 9 -41.63 5.84 -44.67
N PHE A 10 -42.36 5.52 -43.60
CA PHE A 10 -43.43 4.50 -43.48
C PHE A 10 -43.03 3.01 -43.58
N GLY A 11 -43.65 2.05 -42.88
CA GLY A 11 -44.81 2.02 -41.97
C GLY A 11 -44.95 0.58 -41.44
N LEU A 12 -45.22 0.43 -40.14
CA LEU A 12 -46.43 -0.15 -39.54
C LEU A 12 -46.78 -1.62 -39.85
N ALA A 13 -46.85 -2.38 -38.74
CA ALA A 13 -47.72 -3.53 -38.45
C ALA A 13 -47.44 -4.81 -39.27
N SER A 14 -47.53 -6.03 -38.75
CA SER A 14 -48.42 -6.59 -37.73
C SER A 14 -47.93 -8.00 -37.36
N ALA A 15 -48.04 -8.36 -36.08
CA ALA A 15 -47.99 -9.75 -35.63
C ALA A 15 -49.19 -10.55 -36.20
N PRO A 16 -49.14 -11.89 -36.13
CA PRO A 16 -50.07 -12.52 -35.19
C PRO A 16 -49.48 -13.67 -34.39
N SER A 17 -50.23 -13.96 -33.34
CA SER A 17 -49.97 -14.89 -32.24
C SER A 17 -50.69 -16.23 -32.39
N ARG A 18 -50.25 -17.20 -31.57
CA ARG A 18 -50.98 -18.33 -30.96
C ARG A 18 -51.16 -19.63 -31.76
N GLY A 19 -50.58 -20.69 -31.18
CA GLY A 19 -51.38 -21.81 -30.68
C GLY A 19 -51.00 -23.20 -31.20
N ALA A 20 -50.50 -24.06 -30.30
CA ALA A 20 -51.04 -25.39 -29.99
C ALA A 20 -49.93 -26.36 -29.56
N ALA A 21 -50.10 -26.92 -28.37
CA ALA A 21 -49.38 -28.06 -27.84
C ALA A 21 -49.95 -29.37 -28.45
N LEU A 22 -49.12 -30.38 -28.70
CA LEU A 22 -49.17 -31.70 -28.05
C LEU A 22 -48.14 -32.69 -28.65
N ALA A 23 -47.35 -33.27 -27.74
CA ALA A 23 -46.98 -34.68 -27.59
C ALA A 23 -46.34 -35.50 -28.74
N CYS A 24 -45.09 -35.88 -28.47
CA CYS A 24 -44.48 -37.22 -28.55
C CYS A 24 -44.79 -38.15 -29.76
N ALA A 25 -43.76 -38.42 -30.58
CA ALA A 25 -43.12 -39.75 -30.64
C ALA A 25 -41.91 -39.78 -31.61
N ALA A 26 -40.76 -40.10 -31.04
CA ALA A 26 -39.67 -40.96 -31.53
C ALA A 26 -39.04 -40.81 -32.95
N LEU A 27 -37.70 -40.64 -32.89
CA LEU A 27 -36.60 -41.18 -33.72
C LEU A 27 -35.86 -40.26 -34.73
N LEU A 28 -34.60 -39.99 -34.33
CA LEU A 28 -33.34 -39.79 -35.09
C LEU A 28 -33.05 -38.43 -35.75
N ALA A 29 -32.24 -37.58 -35.08
CA ALA A 29 -30.81 -37.37 -35.39
C ALA A 29 -30.14 -36.20 -34.59
N ALA A 30 -28.93 -36.49 -34.08
CA ALA A 30 -27.75 -35.61 -33.89
C ALA A 30 -27.63 -34.59 -32.72
N ALA A 31 -26.59 -34.87 -31.90
CA ALA A 31 -25.49 -33.97 -31.48
C ALA A 31 -25.42 -33.44 -30.03
N CYS A 32 -24.21 -33.63 -29.47
CA CYS A 32 -23.55 -32.99 -28.32
C CYS A 32 -23.83 -33.55 -26.92
N SER A 33 -22.94 -34.45 -26.47
CA SER A 33 -22.62 -34.70 -25.06
C SER A 33 -21.10 -34.70 -24.90
N ASP A 34 -20.57 -33.66 -24.27
CA ASP A 34 -19.13 -33.47 -24.01
C ASP A 34 -18.61 -34.48 -22.99
N SER A 35 -17.70 -35.31 -23.45
CA SER A 35 -16.88 -36.22 -22.67
C SER A 35 -15.84 -35.44 -21.87
N ARG A 36 -15.92 -35.52 -20.52
CA ARG A 36 -14.83 -35.13 -19.62
C ARG A 36 -13.68 -36.11 -19.80
N ILE A 37 -12.56 -35.62 -20.31
CA ILE A 37 -11.29 -36.37 -20.38
C ILE A 37 -10.58 -36.16 -19.04
N LEU A 38 -10.48 -37.21 -18.23
CA LEU A 38 -9.57 -37.29 -17.08
C LEU A 38 -8.19 -37.75 -17.59
N PRO A 39 -7.07 -37.15 -17.13
CA PRO A 39 -5.74 -37.67 -17.44
C PRO A 39 -5.45 -38.97 -16.65
N PRO A 40 -4.57 -39.84 -17.17
CA PRO A 40 -4.32 -41.17 -16.60
C PRO A 40 -3.51 -41.11 -15.30
N THR A 41 -3.91 -41.93 -14.34
CA THR A 41 -3.25 -42.16 -13.05
C THR A 41 -1.93 -42.91 -13.23
N PRO A 42 -0.78 -42.45 -12.67
CA PRO A 42 0.40 -43.29 -12.56
C PRO A 42 0.27 -44.26 -11.38
N ALA A 43 0.60 -45.52 -11.62
CA ALA A 43 0.57 -46.59 -10.64
C ALA A 43 1.71 -46.48 -9.60
N GLY A 44 1.33 -46.58 -8.33
CA GLY A 44 2.05 -47.19 -7.21
C GLY A 44 3.57 -46.95 -7.04
N SER A 45 3.93 -46.19 -6.01
CA SER A 45 5.08 -46.53 -5.17
C SER A 45 4.70 -46.37 -3.70
N THR A 46 4.65 -47.49 -2.97
CA THR A 46 4.40 -47.56 -1.54
C THR A 46 5.73 -47.34 -0.80
N GLY A 47 6.03 -46.07 -0.53
CA GLY A 47 7.03 -45.66 0.45
C GLY A 47 6.39 -44.63 1.37
N SER A 48 6.08 -45.02 2.60
CA SER A 48 5.67 -44.09 3.67
C SER A 48 6.85 -43.20 4.03
N ALA A 49 7.03 -42.12 3.29
CA ALA A 49 7.91 -41.03 3.69
C ALA A 49 7.17 -40.23 4.76
N ALA A 50 7.71 -40.19 5.98
CA ALA A 50 7.21 -39.31 7.03
C ALA A 50 7.08 -37.89 6.46
N ALA A 51 5.89 -37.29 6.57
CA ALA A 51 5.64 -35.95 6.09
C ALA A 51 6.57 -34.97 6.81
N ALA A 52 7.39 -34.24 6.05
CA ALA A 52 8.18 -33.15 6.60
C ALA A 52 7.23 -32.04 7.09
N GLY A 53 7.47 -31.54 8.31
CA GLY A 53 6.78 -30.37 8.83
C GLY A 53 7.26 -29.07 8.19
N ALA A 54 6.76 -27.93 8.68
CA ALA A 54 7.20 -26.60 8.23
C ALA A 54 8.70 -26.38 8.49
N ILE A 55 9.42 -25.89 7.47
CA ILE A 55 10.84 -25.57 7.52
C ILE A 55 11.01 -24.06 7.31
N ALA A 56 11.64 -23.37 8.26
CA ALA A 56 11.96 -21.96 8.16
C ALA A 56 13.48 -21.78 8.12
N VAL A 57 13.96 -20.97 7.18
CA VAL A 57 15.38 -20.63 7.04
C VAL A 57 15.52 -19.11 6.87
N HIS A 58 16.65 -18.57 7.29
CA HIS A 58 16.97 -17.17 7.04
C HIS A 58 17.92 -17.09 5.84
N LEU A 59 17.52 -16.38 4.79
CA LEU A 59 18.32 -16.31 3.56
C LEU A 59 19.64 -15.57 3.84
N SER A 60 20.75 -16.30 3.69
CA SER A 60 22.10 -15.80 4.04
C SER A 60 22.69 -14.89 2.95
N GLU A 61 23.74 -14.15 3.25
CA GLU A 61 24.50 -13.40 2.24
C GLU A 61 25.33 -14.30 1.29
N THR A 62 25.30 -15.62 1.51
CA THR A 62 26.05 -16.61 0.73
C THR A 62 25.13 -17.59 0.02
N SER A 63 25.56 -18.08 -1.15
CA SER A 63 24.79 -19.08 -1.90
C SER A 63 24.91 -20.50 -1.32
N THR A 64 25.83 -20.74 -0.39
CA THR A 64 26.06 -22.04 0.24
C THR A 64 25.63 -22.02 1.70
N ASP A 65 24.36 -22.32 1.94
CA ASP A 65 23.76 -22.39 3.27
C ASP A 65 23.19 -23.79 3.55
N PRO A 66 23.70 -24.54 4.55
CA PRO A 66 23.18 -25.85 4.93
C PRO A 66 21.68 -25.86 5.28
N GLU A 67 21.17 -24.78 5.89
CA GLU A 67 19.75 -24.68 6.25
C GLU A 67 18.90 -24.53 4.98
N PHE A 68 19.31 -23.66 4.06
CA PHE A 68 18.67 -23.53 2.75
C PHE A 68 18.72 -24.84 1.96
N ASN A 69 19.86 -25.54 1.95
CA ASN A 69 20.01 -26.82 1.27
C ASN A 69 19.04 -27.88 1.83
N GLN A 70 18.77 -27.87 3.13
CA GLN A 70 17.77 -28.75 3.74
C GLN A 70 16.36 -28.43 3.22
N LEU A 71 16.00 -27.15 3.16
CA LEU A 71 14.72 -26.69 2.61
C LEU A 71 14.60 -27.07 1.12
N GLN A 72 15.60 -26.76 0.30
CA GLN A 72 15.65 -27.11 -1.12
C GLN A 72 15.43 -28.61 -1.34
N ASN A 73 16.16 -29.45 -0.60
CA ASN A 73 16.03 -30.91 -0.70
C ASN A 73 14.64 -31.41 -0.25
N ALA A 74 14.00 -30.76 0.73
CA ALA A 74 12.64 -31.09 1.12
C ALA A 74 11.62 -30.67 0.05
N PHE A 75 11.79 -29.47 -0.52
CA PHE A 75 10.96 -28.92 -1.58
C PHE A 75 11.01 -29.77 -2.87
N ALA A 76 12.21 -30.07 -3.37
CA ALA A 76 12.40 -30.85 -4.60
C ALA A 76 11.89 -32.30 -4.48
N ARG A 77 11.97 -32.89 -3.28
CA ARG A 77 11.39 -34.22 -3.01
C ARG A 77 9.87 -34.22 -3.05
N SER A 78 9.23 -33.16 -2.56
CA SER A 78 7.76 -33.03 -2.56
C SER A 78 7.21 -32.61 -3.92
N ASN A 79 8.00 -31.93 -4.76
CA ASN A 79 7.56 -31.38 -6.04
C ASN A 79 8.47 -31.83 -7.19
N PRO A 80 8.27 -33.05 -7.74
CA PRO A 80 9.07 -33.55 -8.85
C PRO A 80 9.07 -32.59 -10.06
N GLY A 81 10.24 -32.31 -10.59
CA GLY A 81 10.42 -31.38 -11.73
C GLY A 81 10.59 -29.92 -11.34
N TYR A 82 10.44 -29.59 -10.05
CA TYR A 82 10.74 -28.26 -9.51
C TYR A 82 12.09 -28.25 -8.78
N ASP A 83 12.71 -27.07 -8.74
CA ASP A 83 13.85 -26.79 -7.88
C ASP A 83 13.80 -25.33 -7.40
N ILE A 84 14.46 -25.04 -6.27
CA ILE A 84 14.53 -23.70 -5.69
C ILE A 84 15.99 -23.33 -5.42
N SER A 85 16.41 -22.11 -5.77
CA SER A 85 17.77 -21.64 -5.60
C SER A 85 17.83 -20.26 -4.93
N TRP A 86 18.83 -20.05 -4.10
CA TRP A 86 19.13 -18.75 -3.52
C TRP A 86 20.41 -18.18 -4.14
N LEU A 87 20.31 -16.96 -4.68
CA LEU A 87 21.37 -16.30 -5.42
C LEU A 87 21.55 -14.88 -4.85
N PRO A 88 22.38 -14.69 -3.80
CA PRO A 88 22.68 -13.36 -3.27
C PRO A 88 23.73 -12.63 -4.14
N GLY A 89 23.60 -11.32 -4.27
CA GLY A 89 24.58 -10.44 -4.90
C GLY A 89 24.78 -10.65 -6.40
N VAL A 90 23.73 -11.03 -7.13
CA VAL A 90 23.81 -11.32 -8.56
C VAL A 90 24.09 -10.05 -9.35
N ILE A 91 25.23 -10.04 -10.03
CA ILE A 91 25.57 -9.06 -11.08
C ILE A 91 25.17 -9.61 -12.45
N GLU A 92 25.43 -10.90 -12.68
CA GLU A 92 25.16 -11.56 -13.94
C GLU A 92 24.77 -13.02 -13.67
N CYS A 93 23.75 -13.52 -14.37
CA CYS A 93 23.43 -14.94 -14.35
C CYS A 93 22.97 -15.43 -15.72
N GLU A 94 23.39 -16.66 -16.06
CA GLU A 94 22.91 -17.38 -17.24
C GLU A 94 21.79 -18.32 -16.83
N THR A 95 20.76 -18.39 -17.67
CA THR A 95 19.56 -19.16 -17.35
C THR A 95 19.76 -20.63 -17.62
N HIS A 96 19.08 -21.47 -16.84
CA HIS A 96 19.05 -22.90 -17.06
C HIS A 96 18.35 -23.28 -18.38
N VAL A 97 18.51 -24.56 -18.76
CA VAL A 97 17.77 -25.18 -19.87
C VAL A 97 16.25 -25.23 -19.63
N SER A 98 15.84 -25.19 -18.37
CA SER A 98 14.43 -25.13 -17.95
C SER A 98 14.02 -23.68 -17.66
N PRO A 99 12.74 -23.32 -17.83
CA PRO A 99 12.24 -21.99 -17.47
C PRO A 99 12.41 -21.69 -15.98
N GLN A 100 12.65 -20.41 -15.66
CA GLN A 100 12.89 -19.96 -14.30
C GLN A 100 12.04 -18.74 -13.95
N LEU A 101 11.68 -18.62 -12.68
CA LEU A 101 11.02 -17.46 -12.09
C LEU A 101 11.91 -16.90 -10.98
N PHE A 102 12.43 -15.68 -11.15
CA PHE A 102 13.25 -15.02 -10.14
C PHE A 102 12.46 -13.98 -9.36
N PHE A 103 12.42 -14.13 -8.04
CA PHE A 103 11.83 -13.19 -7.11
C PHE A 103 12.92 -12.27 -6.54
N ILE A 104 12.82 -10.96 -6.74
CA ILE A 104 13.80 -9.98 -6.24
C ILE A 104 13.63 -9.76 -4.74
N GLN A 105 14.67 -10.02 -3.96
CA GLN A 105 14.67 -9.89 -2.50
C GLN A 105 15.57 -8.77 -1.96
N ALA A 106 16.53 -8.29 -2.74
CA ALA A 106 17.31 -7.09 -2.44
C ALA A 106 17.74 -6.36 -3.71
N GLY A 107 18.00 -5.06 -3.56
CA GLY A 107 18.42 -4.17 -4.65
C GLY A 107 17.28 -3.41 -5.34
N GLU A 108 17.65 -2.35 -6.05
CA GLU A 108 16.78 -1.54 -6.90
C GLU A 108 17.64 -0.93 -8.01
N GLY A 109 17.22 -1.07 -9.27
CA GLY A 109 17.94 -0.52 -10.42
C GLY A 109 17.44 -1.09 -11.74
N THR A 110 18.36 -1.36 -12.66
CA THR A 110 18.03 -1.86 -14.00
C THR A 110 18.61 -3.25 -14.23
N VAL A 111 17.80 -4.13 -14.81
CA VAL A 111 18.21 -5.45 -15.30
C VAL A 111 18.16 -5.47 -16.83
N SER A 112 19.24 -5.92 -17.45
CA SER A 112 19.34 -6.18 -18.88
C SER A 112 19.08 -7.66 -19.16
N LEU A 113 18.15 -7.94 -20.07
CA LEU A 113 17.89 -9.28 -20.60
C LEU A 113 18.44 -9.36 -22.04
N ALA A 114 19.47 -10.17 -22.23
CA ALA A 114 20.03 -10.47 -23.54
C ALA A 114 19.59 -11.85 -24.00
N LYS A 115 19.04 -11.97 -25.21
CA LYS A 115 18.78 -13.29 -25.82
C LYS A 115 20.05 -13.81 -26.48
N SER A 116 20.53 -14.97 -26.04
CA SER A 116 21.85 -15.51 -26.42
C SER A 116 22.07 -15.63 -27.94
N ASP A 117 21.01 -15.88 -28.71
CA ASP A 117 21.12 -16.14 -30.15
C ASP A 117 20.96 -14.90 -31.04
N SER A 118 20.31 -13.83 -30.56
CA SER A 118 20.02 -12.64 -31.38
C SER A 118 20.84 -11.41 -30.99
N GLY A 119 21.46 -11.41 -29.80
CA GLY A 119 22.18 -10.25 -29.26
C GLY A 119 21.27 -9.05 -28.93
N ALA A 120 19.95 -9.20 -29.04
CA ALA A 120 19.01 -8.16 -28.64
C ALA A 120 19.00 -8.06 -27.11
N VAL A 121 19.19 -6.84 -26.60
CA VAL A 121 19.20 -6.52 -25.17
C VAL A 121 18.01 -5.62 -24.88
N THR A 122 17.18 -6.01 -23.93
CA THR A 122 16.13 -5.17 -23.36
C THR A 122 16.44 -4.83 -21.91
N HIS A 123 16.01 -3.65 -21.47
CA HIS A 123 16.26 -3.15 -20.12
C HIS A 123 14.94 -3.00 -19.38
N TYR A 124 14.91 -3.44 -18.12
CA TYR A 124 13.76 -3.32 -17.24
C TYR A 124 14.21 -2.80 -15.89
N ASP A 125 13.37 -2.01 -15.23
CA ASP A 125 13.60 -1.68 -13.83
C ASP A 125 13.27 -2.89 -12.95
N TYR A 126 14.00 -3.03 -11.85
CA TYR A 126 13.74 -4.04 -10.83
C TYR A 126 13.81 -3.43 -9.43
N SER A 127 13.01 -3.98 -8.52
CA SER A 127 12.92 -3.61 -7.10
C SER A 127 12.42 -4.81 -6.29
N VAL A 128 12.62 -4.78 -4.96
CA VAL A 128 12.18 -5.85 -4.06
C VAL A 128 10.68 -6.13 -4.22
N GLY A 129 10.34 -7.40 -4.45
CA GLY A 129 8.97 -7.85 -4.72
C GLY A 129 8.60 -7.95 -6.19
N ASP A 130 9.47 -7.53 -7.10
CA ASP A 130 9.32 -7.82 -8.51
C ASP A 130 9.62 -9.30 -8.81
N LEU A 131 9.01 -9.80 -9.88
CA LEU A 131 9.15 -11.16 -10.36
C LEU A 131 9.57 -11.13 -11.82
N LEU A 132 10.63 -11.88 -12.17
CA LEU A 132 11.16 -11.97 -13.51
C LEU A 132 10.92 -13.39 -14.07
N PRO A 133 9.95 -13.57 -14.99
CA PRO A 133 9.79 -14.81 -15.74
C PRO A 133 10.86 -14.92 -16.83
N ILE A 134 11.76 -15.89 -16.68
CA ILE A 134 12.88 -16.07 -17.59
C ILE A 134 12.76 -17.36 -18.39
N ARG A 135 12.74 -17.20 -19.71
CA ARG A 135 12.76 -18.30 -20.67
C ARG A 135 14.20 -18.80 -20.88
N PRO A 136 14.39 -20.10 -21.20
CA PRO A 136 15.72 -20.64 -21.48
C PRO A 136 16.49 -19.83 -22.55
N GLY A 137 17.81 -19.74 -22.39
CA GLY A 137 18.69 -19.05 -23.33
C GLY A 137 18.70 -17.52 -23.21
N HIS A 138 18.35 -16.97 -22.05
CA HIS A 138 18.56 -15.56 -21.74
C HIS A 138 19.75 -15.39 -20.79
N LYS A 139 20.40 -14.22 -20.89
CA LYS A 139 21.42 -13.76 -19.95
C LYS A 139 20.91 -12.52 -19.25
N LEU A 140 20.99 -12.50 -17.92
CA LEU A 140 20.60 -11.36 -17.10
C LEU A 140 21.84 -10.62 -16.61
N GLN A 141 21.79 -9.29 -16.63
CA GLN A 141 22.79 -8.44 -16.00
C GLN A 141 22.10 -7.37 -15.17
N PHE A 142 22.44 -7.26 -13.89
CA PHE A 142 21.88 -6.32 -12.93
C PHE A 142 22.86 -5.19 -12.65
N ASP A 143 22.34 -3.95 -12.59
CA ASP A 143 23.07 -2.77 -12.14
C ASP A 143 22.14 -1.88 -11.28
N PRO A 144 22.37 -1.78 -9.95
CA PRO A 144 23.38 -2.47 -9.12
C PRO A 144 23.09 -4.00 -8.96
N PRO A 145 23.85 -4.78 -8.17
CA PRO A 145 23.54 -6.20 -7.94
C PRO A 145 22.18 -6.42 -7.25
N ALA A 146 21.63 -7.63 -7.38
CA ALA A 146 20.35 -8.01 -6.78
C ALA A 146 20.42 -9.38 -6.08
N ASP A 147 19.62 -9.57 -5.03
CA ASP A 147 19.43 -10.89 -4.40
C ASP A 147 18.17 -11.55 -4.96
N LEU A 148 18.28 -12.83 -5.35
CA LEU A 148 17.22 -13.54 -6.05
C LEU A 148 16.89 -14.88 -5.38
N LEU A 149 15.59 -15.15 -5.23
CA LEU A 149 15.09 -16.51 -5.05
C LEU A 149 14.58 -17.02 -6.39
N GLY A 150 15.21 -18.07 -6.92
CA GLY A 150 14.86 -18.68 -8.20
C GLY A 150 14.02 -19.93 -8.03
N PHE A 151 12.97 -20.06 -8.83
CA PHE A 151 12.23 -21.32 -9.02
C PHE A 151 12.49 -21.84 -10.42
N THR A 152 12.97 -23.07 -10.51
CA THR A 152 12.94 -23.84 -11.76
C THR A 152 11.60 -24.57 -11.83
N VAL A 153 10.89 -24.43 -12.95
CA VAL A 153 9.54 -24.98 -13.13
C VAL A 153 9.52 -25.98 -14.30
N PRO A 154 8.65 -27.02 -14.25
CA PRO A 154 8.58 -28.06 -15.27
C PRO A 154 7.75 -27.66 -16.51
N GLU A 155 6.95 -26.59 -16.42
CA GLU A 155 6.11 -26.10 -17.52
C GLU A 155 6.73 -24.89 -18.22
N GLU A 156 6.48 -24.77 -19.53
CA GLU A 156 6.88 -23.58 -20.29
C GLU A 156 6.14 -22.32 -19.78
N LEU A 157 6.85 -21.19 -19.78
CA LEU A 157 6.25 -19.91 -19.44
C LEU A 157 5.27 -19.47 -20.55
N PRO A 158 4.02 -19.11 -20.21
CA PRO A 158 3.05 -18.58 -21.17
C PRO A 158 3.63 -17.43 -21.99
N GLY A 159 3.25 -17.37 -23.28
CA GLY A 159 3.82 -16.40 -24.23
C GLY A 159 3.45 -14.95 -23.91
N ASP A 160 2.36 -14.74 -23.19
CA ASP A 160 1.80 -13.45 -22.78
C ASP A 160 2.32 -12.96 -21.43
N LEU A 161 3.10 -13.76 -20.69
CA LEU A 161 3.76 -13.27 -19.48
C LEU A 161 4.75 -12.16 -19.84
N PRO A 162 4.66 -10.99 -19.17
CA PRO A 162 5.62 -9.93 -19.38
C PRO A 162 7.00 -10.34 -18.85
N PRO A 163 8.08 -9.76 -19.39
CA PRO A 163 9.46 -10.05 -18.98
C PRO A 163 9.79 -9.58 -17.55
N SER A 164 8.94 -8.72 -16.97
CA SER A 164 9.00 -8.29 -15.58
C SER A 164 7.58 -8.06 -15.08
N ILE A 165 7.24 -8.68 -13.95
CA ILE A 165 5.97 -8.51 -13.23
C ILE A 165 6.27 -7.70 -11.98
N ARG A 166 5.75 -6.49 -11.93
CA ARG A 166 6.08 -5.50 -10.89
C ARG A 166 4.84 -5.15 -10.08
N PRO A 167 4.51 -5.89 -9.00
CA PRO A 167 3.23 -5.72 -8.30
C PRO A 167 3.03 -4.31 -7.73
N ASP A 168 4.09 -3.56 -7.48
CA ASP A 168 4.01 -2.17 -7.01
C ASP A 168 3.88 -1.11 -8.09
N TRP A 169 4.02 -1.50 -9.35
CA TRP A 169 4.16 -0.58 -10.47
C TRP A 169 3.22 -0.90 -11.64
N ASP A 170 2.73 -2.14 -11.71
CA ASP A 170 1.81 -2.59 -12.76
C ASP A 170 0.35 -2.20 -12.41
N PRO A 171 -0.28 -1.29 -13.16
CA PRO A 171 -1.65 -0.87 -12.91
C PRO A 171 -2.69 -1.98 -13.13
N ALA A 172 -2.33 -3.07 -13.81
CA ALA A 172 -3.20 -4.24 -13.97
C ALA A 172 -3.26 -5.12 -12.71
N ILE A 173 -2.32 -4.96 -11.78
CA ILE A 173 -2.30 -5.69 -10.51
C ILE A 173 -2.90 -4.79 -9.42
N THR A 174 -4.14 -5.08 -9.04
CA THR A 174 -4.88 -4.34 -8.00
C THR A 174 -4.90 -5.09 -6.67
N ASP A 175 -5.17 -4.36 -5.59
CA ASP A 175 -5.33 -4.94 -4.25
C ASP A 175 -6.66 -5.72 -4.17
N THR A 176 -6.60 -7.00 -3.78
CA THR A 176 -7.75 -7.91 -3.76
C THR A 176 -7.87 -8.67 -2.44
N PRO A 177 -8.90 -8.42 -1.61
CA PRO A 177 -9.14 -9.22 -0.41
C PRO A 177 -9.34 -10.72 -0.73
N GLY A 178 -8.90 -11.61 0.15
CA GLY A 178 -9.09 -13.06 0.05
C GLY A 178 -7.92 -13.90 0.56
N GLY A 179 -8.16 -15.20 0.82
CA GLY A 179 -7.16 -16.15 1.31
C GLY A 179 -6.50 -15.67 2.62
N CYS A 180 -5.17 -15.63 2.64
CA CYS A 180 -4.37 -15.14 3.78
C CYS A 180 -4.58 -13.66 4.17
N ALA A 181 -5.36 -12.88 3.42
CA ALA A 181 -5.73 -11.50 3.77
C ALA A 181 -7.23 -11.25 3.59
N THR A 182 -8.02 -11.64 4.59
CA THR A 182 -9.50 -11.59 4.59
C THR A 182 -10.09 -10.24 5.00
N GLU A 183 -9.26 -9.28 5.42
CA GLU A 183 -9.70 -7.97 5.93
C GLU A 183 -10.13 -7.03 4.80
N SER A 184 -11.07 -6.12 5.08
CA SER A 184 -11.35 -5.01 4.15
C SER A 184 -10.08 -4.15 4.04
N GLY A 185 -9.66 -3.75 2.82
CA GLY A 185 -8.41 -3.00 2.59
C GLY A 185 -7.12 -3.81 2.61
N ALA A 186 -7.21 -5.13 2.42
CA ALA A 186 -6.06 -6.02 2.28
C ALA A 186 -5.10 -5.58 1.16
N TYR A 187 -3.83 -5.32 1.49
CA TYR A 187 -2.75 -5.32 0.50
C TYR A 187 -2.51 -6.77 0.08
N ARG A 188 -3.07 -7.15 -1.07
CA ARG A 188 -2.89 -8.46 -1.68
C ARG A 188 -2.88 -8.31 -3.19
N ARG A 189 -1.70 -8.43 -3.76
CA ARG A 189 -1.39 -8.21 -5.18
C ARG A 189 -1.01 -9.51 -5.81
N ILE A 190 -1.78 -9.96 -6.78
CA ILE A 190 -1.62 -11.29 -7.36
C ILE A 190 -0.71 -11.18 -8.59
N LEU A 191 0.52 -11.65 -8.46
CA LEU A 191 1.54 -11.60 -9.51
C LEU A 191 1.29 -12.69 -10.54
N LEU A 192 0.97 -13.89 -10.09
CA LEU A 192 0.62 -15.04 -10.91
C LEU A 192 -0.60 -15.73 -10.32
N THR A 193 -1.60 -16.01 -11.15
CA THR A 193 -2.86 -16.63 -10.75
C THR A 193 -3.11 -17.94 -11.50
N TRP A 194 -3.94 -18.81 -10.95
CA TRP A 194 -4.42 -20.00 -11.66
C TRP A 194 -5.58 -19.67 -12.62
N ARG A 195 -6.31 -18.57 -12.39
CA ARG A 195 -7.52 -18.24 -13.15
C ARG A 195 -7.55 -16.79 -13.59
N HIS A 196 -7.99 -16.55 -14.83
CA HIS A 196 -8.04 -15.21 -15.44
C HIS A 196 -8.98 -14.24 -14.69
N GLU A 197 -10.01 -14.73 -14.02
CA GLU A 197 -10.92 -13.86 -13.24
C GLU A 197 -10.28 -13.29 -11.97
N VAL A 198 -9.14 -13.85 -11.53
CA VAL A 198 -8.44 -13.45 -10.30
C VAL A 198 -7.31 -12.46 -10.57
N GLY A 199 -6.72 -12.47 -11.78
CA GLY A 199 -5.61 -11.60 -12.12
C GLY A 199 -5.18 -11.73 -13.59
N PRO A 200 -4.38 -10.76 -14.07
CA PRO A 200 -4.05 -10.65 -15.50
C PRO A 200 -3.08 -11.73 -16.00
N PHE A 201 -2.25 -12.28 -15.11
CA PHE A 201 -1.16 -13.19 -15.48
C PHE A 201 -1.44 -14.61 -14.97
N VAL A 202 -1.82 -15.50 -15.87
CA VAL A 202 -2.16 -16.89 -15.52
C VAL A 202 -0.95 -17.79 -15.68
N PHE A 203 -0.64 -18.57 -14.65
CA PHE A 203 0.36 -19.63 -14.71
C PHE A 203 -0.01 -20.78 -13.75
N HIS A 204 -0.09 -22.00 -14.29
CA HIS A 204 -0.54 -23.18 -13.54
C HIS A 204 0.58 -23.97 -12.87
N ALA A 205 1.85 -23.65 -13.13
CA ALA A 205 2.99 -24.27 -12.47
C ALA A 205 3.56 -23.42 -11.32
N LEU A 206 3.10 -22.16 -11.16
CA LEU A 206 3.37 -21.39 -9.96
C LEU A 206 2.32 -20.29 -9.77
N ASN A 207 1.79 -20.17 -8.55
CA ASN A 207 1.02 -19.00 -8.13
C ASN A 207 1.86 -18.16 -7.19
N ALA A 208 1.75 -16.84 -7.29
CA ALA A 208 2.41 -15.93 -6.39
C ALA A 208 1.55 -14.71 -6.16
N HIS A 209 1.43 -14.31 -4.90
CA HIS A 209 0.85 -13.03 -4.55
C HIS A 209 1.66 -12.38 -3.44
N ARG A 210 1.80 -11.06 -3.53
CA ARG A 210 2.45 -10.25 -2.50
C ARG A 210 1.37 -9.72 -1.57
N VAL A 211 1.46 -10.06 -0.30
CA VAL A 211 0.37 -9.88 0.65
C VAL A 211 0.86 -9.44 2.00
N ARG A 212 0.05 -8.61 2.66
CA ARG A 212 0.19 -8.27 4.07
C ARG A 212 -0.75 -9.14 4.89
N VAL A 213 -0.19 -10.04 5.69
CA VAL A 213 -0.91 -10.95 6.58
C VAL A 213 -0.94 -10.36 7.98
N GLN A 214 -2.11 -9.95 8.43
CA GLN A 214 -2.34 -9.45 9.79
C GLN A 214 -2.80 -10.56 10.72
N ASP A 215 -3.87 -11.23 10.30
CA ASP A 215 -4.41 -12.41 10.94
C ASP A 215 -5.08 -13.28 9.86
N SER A 216 -4.39 -14.29 9.36
CA SER A 216 -5.02 -15.22 8.41
C SER A 216 -5.93 -16.19 9.15
N PHE A 217 -6.95 -16.72 8.48
CA PHE A 217 -7.66 -17.87 9.05
C PHE A 217 -6.73 -19.09 9.11
N THR A 218 -7.04 -20.02 10.01
CA THR A 218 -6.24 -21.23 10.20
C THR A 218 -6.65 -22.27 9.16
N HIS A 219 -5.70 -22.74 8.35
CA HIS A 219 -6.01 -23.64 7.24
C HIS A 219 -4.88 -24.59 6.90
N TYR A 220 -5.15 -25.53 6.00
CA TYR A 220 -4.15 -26.41 5.39
C TYR A 220 -4.47 -26.70 3.92
N HIS A 221 -3.47 -27.22 3.21
CA HIS A 221 -3.62 -27.70 1.84
C HIS A 221 -3.58 -29.24 1.80
N PRO A 222 -4.55 -29.94 1.18
CA PRO A 222 -4.58 -31.40 1.12
C PRO A 222 -3.30 -32.02 0.53
N ARG A 223 -2.90 -33.20 1.05
CA ARG A 223 -1.76 -33.97 0.50
C ARG A 223 -1.98 -34.41 -0.94
N GLU A 224 -3.22 -34.76 -1.27
CA GLU A 224 -3.63 -35.12 -2.62
C GLU A 224 -4.46 -33.98 -3.20
N GLY A 225 -4.10 -33.51 -4.40
CA GLY A 225 -4.80 -32.41 -5.07
C GLY A 225 -4.52 -31.00 -4.52
N GLY A 226 -3.85 -30.86 -3.37
CA GLY A 226 -3.44 -29.56 -2.86
C GLY A 226 -2.08 -29.07 -3.39
N PHE A 227 -1.54 -28.05 -2.74
CA PHE A 227 -0.29 -27.39 -3.11
C PHE A 227 0.60 -27.15 -1.89
N ASP A 228 1.90 -27.06 -2.13
CA ASP A 228 2.83 -26.55 -1.13
C ASP A 228 2.80 -25.03 -1.14
N GLU A 229 3.02 -24.41 0.01
CA GLU A 229 3.07 -22.96 0.16
C GLU A 229 4.43 -22.50 0.71
N LEU A 230 4.89 -21.33 0.28
CA LEU A 230 6.09 -20.68 0.81
C LEU A 230 5.79 -19.24 1.17
N TYR A 231 6.30 -18.80 2.33
CA TYR A 231 6.37 -17.38 2.70
C TYR A 231 7.78 -16.89 2.42
N LEU A 232 7.90 -16.00 1.44
CA LEU A 232 9.13 -15.25 1.18
C LEU A 232 9.00 -13.86 1.81
N VAL A 233 9.60 -13.68 2.98
CA VAL A 233 9.29 -12.57 3.89
C VAL A 233 10.13 -11.34 3.58
N GLN A 234 9.44 -10.24 3.28
CA GLN A 234 10.06 -8.98 2.83
C GLN A 234 10.07 -7.91 3.92
N GLU A 235 9.06 -7.90 4.79
CA GLU A 235 9.01 -7.10 6.01
C GLU A 235 8.18 -7.86 7.06
N ALA A 236 8.47 -7.62 8.35
CA ALA A 236 7.74 -8.22 9.46
C ALA A 236 7.69 -7.26 10.65
N GLN A 237 6.52 -7.04 11.24
CA GLN A 237 6.40 -6.23 12.44
C GLN A 237 6.89 -6.99 13.69
N THR A 238 7.11 -6.26 14.79
CA THR A 238 7.49 -6.89 16.06
C THR A 238 6.38 -7.83 16.53
N GLY A 239 6.73 -9.10 16.79
CA GLY A 239 5.78 -10.13 17.20
C GLY A 239 5.12 -10.90 16.06
N ALA A 240 5.50 -10.60 14.80
CA ALA A 240 5.11 -11.36 13.63
C ALA A 240 5.53 -12.84 13.76
N ARG A 241 4.61 -13.75 13.47
CA ARG A 241 4.83 -15.20 13.60
C ARG A 241 3.86 -16.02 12.75
N LEU A 242 4.27 -17.23 12.40
CA LEU A 242 3.35 -18.27 11.93
C LEU A 242 3.03 -19.24 13.07
N LEU A 243 1.76 -19.61 13.20
CA LEU A 243 1.35 -20.79 13.95
C LEU A 243 1.34 -21.96 12.97
N VAL A 244 1.98 -23.07 13.31
CA VAL A 244 2.03 -24.25 12.45
C VAL A 244 1.71 -25.54 13.20
N GLY A 245 0.91 -26.39 12.57
CA GLY A 245 0.60 -27.75 13.01
C GLY A 245 1.15 -28.75 11.99
N ASP A 246 2.26 -29.40 12.34
CA ASP A 246 2.96 -30.33 11.44
C ASP A 246 2.20 -31.67 11.28
N ASP A 247 1.39 -32.05 12.28
CA ASP A 247 0.51 -33.21 12.25
C ASP A 247 -0.94 -32.79 11.99
N LEU A 248 -1.47 -33.21 10.84
CA LEU A 248 -2.83 -32.90 10.42
C LEU A 248 -3.89 -33.72 11.17
N ALA A 249 -3.54 -34.91 11.67
CA ALA A 249 -4.53 -35.86 12.19
C ALA A 249 -5.41 -35.30 13.32
N PRO A 250 -4.88 -34.56 14.33
CA PRO A 250 -5.69 -33.97 15.39
C PRO A 250 -6.69 -32.92 14.91
N PHE A 251 -6.43 -32.27 13.77
CA PHE A 251 -7.34 -31.28 13.19
C PHE A 251 -8.49 -31.93 12.42
N LEU A 252 -8.28 -33.14 11.89
CA LEU A 252 -9.31 -33.91 11.18
C LEU A 252 -10.21 -34.73 12.11
N ASP A 253 -9.74 -35.05 13.32
CA ASP A 253 -10.50 -35.74 14.36
C ASP A 253 -10.52 -34.93 15.68
N PRO A 254 -11.26 -33.81 15.72
CA PRO A 254 -11.30 -32.94 16.91
C PRO A 254 -11.94 -33.62 18.14
N GLU A 255 -12.73 -34.68 17.96
CA GLU A 255 -13.36 -35.42 19.07
C GLU A 255 -12.34 -36.29 19.82
N GLY A 256 -11.35 -36.84 19.11
CA GLY A 256 -10.27 -37.66 19.67
C GLY A 256 -9.21 -36.88 20.44
N VAL A 257 -9.18 -35.54 20.34
CA VAL A 257 -8.12 -34.71 20.94
C VAL A 257 -8.19 -34.68 22.47
N THR A 258 -7.08 -34.96 23.13
CA THR A 258 -6.93 -34.78 24.58
C THR A 258 -6.38 -33.41 24.94
N ALA A 259 -6.56 -32.96 26.19
CA ALA A 259 -5.99 -31.69 26.67
C ALA A 259 -4.45 -31.65 26.56
N ALA A 260 -3.78 -32.80 26.75
CA ALA A 260 -2.34 -32.90 26.56
C ALA A 260 -1.95 -32.67 25.09
N GLN A 261 -2.66 -33.31 24.15
CA GLN A 261 -2.40 -33.13 22.71
C GLN A 261 -2.69 -31.69 22.27
N ALA A 262 -3.79 -31.08 22.73
CA ALA A 262 -4.15 -29.70 22.38
C ALA A 262 -3.01 -28.71 22.63
N SER A 263 -2.29 -28.85 23.75
CA SER A 263 -1.18 -27.95 24.10
C SER A 263 0.02 -27.98 23.14
N SER A 264 0.14 -29.02 22.32
CA SER A 264 1.25 -29.21 21.37
C SER A 264 0.80 -29.28 19.91
N MET A 265 -0.49 -29.05 19.62
CA MET A 265 -1.01 -29.11 18.24
C MET A 265 -0.44 -28.02 17.33
N LEU A 266 -0.11 -26.87 17.91
CA LEU A 266 0.44 -25.72 17.19
C LEU A 266 1.73 -25.27 17.86
N ARG A 267 2.76 -25.03 17.06
CA ARG A 267 4.01 -24.35 17.48
C ARG A 267 4.15 -23.03 16.75
N GLU A 268 4.87 -22.10 17.35
CA GLU A 268 5.15 -20.80 16.75
C GLU A 268 6.47 -20.82 15.97
N ILE A 269 6.48 -20.19 14.80
CA ILE A 269 7.68 -19.81 14.05
C ILE A 269 7.74 -18.28 14.08
N PRO A 270 8.69 -17.66 14.80
CA PRO A 270 8.93 -16.22 14.70
C PRO A 270 9.29 -15.85 13.26
N VAL A 271 8.75 -14.74 12.77
CA VAL A 271 8.95 -14.30 11.39
C VAL A 271 9.72 -12.98 11.37
N ARG A 272 10.78 -12.92 10.58
CA ARG A 272 11.53 -11.69 10.30
C ARG A 272 11.79 -11.52 8.80
N LYS A 273 12.11 -10.28 8.41
CA LYS A 273 12.56 -9.96 7.05
C LYS A 273 13.72 -10.86 6.63
N GLY A 274 13.68 -11.37 5.39
CA GLY A 274 14.69 -12.27 4.84
C GLY A 274 14.46 -13.74 5.15
N ASP A 275 13.41 -14.10 5.89
CA ASP A 275 13.06 -15.50 6.09
C ASP A 275 12.38 -16.10 4.84
N LEU A 276 12.70 -17.35 4.56
CA LEU A 276 11.95 -18.22 3.64
C LEU A 276 11.36 -19.37 4.46
N ILE A 277 10.03 -19.49 4.44
CA ILE A 277 9.32 -20.51 5.21
C ILE A 277 8.57 -21.42 4.25
N TYR A 278 8.94 -22.68 4.21
CA TYR A 278 8.31 -23.71 3.39
C TYR A 278 7.29 -24.51 4.21
N LEU A 279 6.07 -24.56 3.69
CA LEU A 279 4.90 -25.22 4.25
C LEU A 279 4.43 -26.33 3.29
N PRO A 280 4.87 -27.58 3.50
CA PRO A 280 4.41 -28.71 2.71
C PRO A 280 2.89 -28.94 2.84
N ARG A 281 2.29 -29.58 1.83
CA ARG A 281 0.90 -30.08 1.92
C ARG A 281 0.65 -30.83 3.23
N GLY A 282 -0.49 -30.54 3.83
CA GLY A 282 -0.96 -31.12 5.08
C GLY A 282 -0.48 -30.38 6.33
N VAL A 283 0.40 -29.39 6.21
CA VAL A 283 0.75 -28.52 7.34
C VAL A 283 -0.37 -27.51 7.56
N VAL A 284 -0.93 -27.52 8.78
CA VAL A 284 -1.86 -26.48 9.23
C VAL A 284 -1.06 -25.22 9.52
N HIS A 285 -1.53 -24.06 9.08
CA HIS A 285 -0.83 -22.81 9.30
C HIS A 285 -1.76 -21.59 9.43
N ARG A 286 -1.24 -20.56 10.10
CA ARG A 286 -1.86 -19.25 10.27
C ARG A 286 -0.79 -18.17 10.47
N GLY A 287 -0.86 -17.08 9.72
CA GLY A 287 0.02 -15.93 9.89
C GLY A 287 -0.56 -14.86 10.80
N LEU A 288 0.28 -14.29 11.66
CA LEU A 288 -0.09 -13.29 12.66
C LEU A 288 0.91 -12.13 12.69
N GLY A 289 0.41 -10.94 12.97
CA GLY A 289 1.22 -9.80 13.44
C GLY A 289 1.95 -9.02 12.34
N GLY A 290 1.32 -8.86 11.17
CA GLY A 290 1.79 -7.91 10.16
C GLY A 290 3.02 -8.39 9.37
N ILE A 291 2.88 -9.51 8.68
CA ILE A 291 3.89 -10.08 7.78
C ILE A 291 3.65 -9.55 6.36
N LEU A 292 4.64 -8.91 5.73
CA LEU A 292 4.63 -8.65 4.29
C LEU A 292 5.48 -9.72 3.60
N ALA A 293 4.84 -10.57 2.81
CA ALA A 293 5.51 -11.65 2.11
C ALA A 293 5.01 -11.79 0.68
N GLN A 294 5.85 -12.39 -0.17
CA GLN A 294 5.36 -13.08 -1.35
C GLN A 294 4.97 -14.50 -0.91
N VAL A 295 3.68 -14.78 -0.94
CA VAL A 295 3.14 -16.13 -0.70
C VAL A 295 3.10 -16.84 -2.03
N ILE A 296 3.81 -17.96 -2.11
CA ILE A 296 4.08 -18.70 -3.34
C ILE A 296 3.50 -20.10 -3.18
N SER A 297 2.73 -20.56 -4.19
CA SER A 297 2.15 -21.89 -4.19
C SER A 297 2.70 -22.74 -5.34
N VAL A 298 2.99 -24.01 -5.08
CA VAL A 298 3.53 -24.97 -6.07
C VAL A 298 2.72 -26.28 -6.08
N PRO A 299 2.23 -26.77 -7.24
CA PRO A 299 2.38 -26.21 -8.59
C PRO A 299 1.58 -24.92 -8.80
N GLY A 300 0.90 -24.39 -7.79
CA GLY A 300 0.12 -23.16 -7.90
C GLY A 300 -1.11 -23.28 -7.02
N PHE A 301 -1.95 -22.25 -7.03
CA PHE A 301 -3.18 -22.24 -6.24
C PHE A 301 -4.23 -23.13 -6.89
N VAL A 302 -4.28 -24.40 -6.47
CA VAL A 302 -5.34 -25.32 -6.88
C VAL A 302 -6.64 -24.86 -6.23
N PRO A 303 -7.68 -24.51 -7.01
CA PRO A 303 -8.93 -24.03 -6.43
C PRO A 303 -9.56 -25.04 -5.47
N ASP A 304 -10.29 -24.54 -4.48
CA ASP A 304 -11.01 -25.35 -3.49
C ASP A 304 -10.12 -26.28 -2.64
N SER A 305 -8.81 -26.02 -2.61
CA SER A 305 -7.80 -26.82 -1.90
C SER A 305 -7.17 -26.08 -0.71
N GLU A 306 -7.81 -25.02 -0.22
CA GLU A 306 -7.48 -24.27 1.00
C GLU A 306 -8.58 -24.54 2.04
N LEU A 307 -8.31 -25.42 3.01
CA LEU A 307 -9.32 -25.94 3.92
C LEU A 307 -9.16 -25.36 5.33
N ALA A 308 -10.15 -24.57 5.77
CA ALA A 308 -10.15 -23.96 7.10
C ALA A 308 -10.35 -24.99 8.22
N VAL A 309 -9.72 -24.74 9.38
CA VAL A 309 -9.79 -25.60 10.58
C VAL A 309 -10.20 -24.86 11.86
N ASP A 310 -10.57 -23.58 11.77
CA ASP A 310 -10.92 -22.76 12.95
C ASP A 310 -12.15 -23.30 13.71
N ASP A 311 -13.11 -23.91 13.02
CA ASP A 311 -14.28 -24.52 13.66
C ASP A 311 -13.91 -25.76 14.48
N GLN A 312 -12.96 -26.56 13.98
CA GLN A 312 -12.42 -27.72 14.69
C GLN A 312 -11.65 -27.28 15.93
N LEU A 313 -10.82 -26.24 15.83
CA LEU A 313 -10.13 -25.65 16.98
C LEU A 313 -11.11 -25.11 18.02
N ARG A 314 -12.19 -24.45 17.59
CA ARG A 314 -13.26 -23.99 18.47
C ARG A 314 -13.96 -25.14 19.18
N SER A 315 -14.30 -26.20 18.45
CA SER A 315 -14.91 -27.42 19.01
C SER A 315 -14.02 -28.07 20.08
N ILE A 316 -12.71 -28.17 19.83
CA ILE A 316 -11.75 -28.69 20.81
C ILE A 316 -11.73 -27.82 22.07
N ASN A 317 -11.64 -26.49 21.92
CA ASN A 317 -11.67 -25.55 23.04
C ASN A 317 -12.94 -25.69 23.89
N GLU A 318 -14.11 -25.77 23.25
CA GLU A 318 -15.40 -25.89 23.92
C GLU A 318 -15.55 -27.23 24.63
N ARG A 319 -15.21 -28.35 23.96
CA ARG A 319 -15.30 -29.71 24.52
C ARG A 319 -14.36 -29.92 25.72
N LEU A 320 -13.15 -29.37 25.65
CA LEU A 320 -12.13 -29.52 26.69
C LEU A 320 -12.14 -28.40 27.74
N GLY A 321 -12.99 -27.38 27.59
CA GLY A 321 -13.07 -26.23 28.50
C GLY A 321 -11.80 -25.37 28.53
N LEU A 322 -11.07 -25.30 27.42
CA LEU A 322 -9.81 -24.54 27.33
C LEU A 322 -10.10 -23.04 27.24
N THR A 323 -9.41 -22.24 28.07
CA THR A 323 -9.60 -20.78 28.14
C THR A 323 -8.27 -20.05 28.36
N GLY A 324 -8.23 -18.75 28.04
CA GLY A 324 -7.04 -17.92 28.20
C GLY A 324 -5.84 -18.48 27.43
N ALA A 325 -4.69 -18.58 28.09
CA ALA A 325 -3.45 -19.11 27.49
C ALA A 325 -3.50 -20.61 27.16
N ALA A 326 -4.48 -21.36 27.68
CA ALA A 326 -4.65 -22.78 27.36
C ALA A 326 -5.53 -23.01 26.13
N ALA A 327 -6.24 -21.98 25.65
CA ALA A 327 -7.10 -22.09 24.48
C ALA A 327 -6.27 -22.17 23.20
N LEU A 328 -6.66 -23.08 22.30
CA LEU A 328 -6.16 -23.10 20.94
C LEU A 328 -6.54 -21.78 20.24
N PRO A 329 -5.59 -21.12 19.55
CA PRO A 329 -5.85 -19.85 18.89
C PRO A 329 -6.79 -20.05 17.69
N VAL A 330 -7.90 -19.30 17.65
CA VAL A 330 -8.89 -19.33 16.57
C VAL A 330 -8.96 -17.97 15.88
N HIS A 331 -9.17 -17.94 14.58
CA HIS A 331 -9.40 -16.70 13.85
C HIS A 331 -10.79 -16.17 14.17
N SER A 332 -10.89 -14.89 14.51
CA SER A 332 -12.13 -14.22 14.86
C SER A 332 -12.94 -13.84 13.61
N SER A 333 -13.31 -14.81 12.78
CA SER A 333 -14.44 -14.64 11.87
C SER A 333 -15.73 -14.89 12.65
N ALA A 334 -16.69 -13.97 12.47
CA ALA A 334 -17.77 -13.65 13.39
C ALA A 334 -18.68 -14.82 13.83
N ARG A 335 -19.07 -14.82 15.11
CA ARG A 335 -20.34 -15.45 15.54
C ARG A 335 -21.51 -14.68 14.91
N PRO A 336 -22.53 -15.32 14.32
CA PRO A 336 -23.80 -14.66 14.07
C PRO A 336 -24.41 -14.22 15.41
N GLY A 337 -24.62 -12.92 15.62
CA GLY A 337 -25.54 -12.42 16.66
C GLY A 337 -24.96 -11.68 17.88
N GLN A 338 -23.68 -11.32 17.92
CA GLN A 338 -23.19 -10.34 18.90
C GLN A 338 -22.89 -9.00 18.21
N GLN A 339 -23.61 -7.96 18.60
CA GLN A 339 -23.37 -6.59 18.14
C GLN A 339 -22.03 -6.13 18.73
N ALA A 340 -21.04 -5.95 17.85
CA ALA A 340 -19.72 -5.46 18.24
C ALA A 340 -19.83 -4.02 18.77
N PRO A 341 -19.01 -3.61 19.75
CA PRO A 341 -18.81 -2.18 20.02
C PRO A 341 -18.38 -1.48 18.72
N ALA A 342 -18.74 -0.20 18.56
CA ALA A 342 -18.38 0.57 17.36
C ALA A 342 -16.87 0.43 17.10
N ALA A 343 -16.52 -0.14 15.95
CA ALA A 343 -15.13 -0.35 15.57
C ALA A 343 -14.39 1.00 15.57
N PRO A 344 -13.11 1.04 15.97
CA PRO A 344 -12.30 2.24 15.81
C PRO A 344 -12.34 2.71 14.35
N PRO A 345 -12.30 4.04 14.10
CA PRO A 345 -12.39 4.58 12.75
C PRO A 345 -11.24 4.02 11.90
N ARG A 346 -11.58 3.46 10.74
CA ARG A 346 -10.63 2.77 9.87
C ARG A 346 -10.00 3.75 8.90
N VAL A 347 -8.72 4.07 9.05
CA VAL A 347 -7.99 5.01 8.19
C VAL A 347 -7.13 4.24 7.20
N GLU A 348 -7.29 4.51 5.91
CA GLU A 348 -6.58 3.77 4.85
C GLU A 348 -5.82 4.71 3.91
N LEU A 349 -4.86 4.14 3.19
CA LEU A 349 -4.15 4.79 2.10
C LEU A 349 -4.26 3.94 0.84
N GLU A 350 -4.91 4.47 -0.18
CA GLU A 350 -4.96 3.92 -1.53
C GLU A 350 -3.90 4.64 -2.39
N ARG A 351 -3.05 3.87 -3.11
CA ARG A 351 -2.09 4.44 -4.07
C ARG A 351 -2.72 4.46 -5.45
N LEU A 352 -2.68 5.62 -6.12
CA LEU A 352 -3.21 5.83 -7.47
C LEU A 352 -2.09 6.38 -8.37
N PRO A 353 -2.20 6.31 -9.71
CA PRO A 353 -1.11 6.67 -10.62
C PRO A 353 -0.50 8.06 -10.42
N ASP A 354 -1.33 9.03 -10.02
CA ASP A 354 -0.97 10.44 -9.91
C ASP A 354 -1.16 11.03 -8.49
N ARG A 355 -1.53 10.19 -7.51
CA ARG A 355 -1.88 10.63 -6.15
C ARG A 355 -1.90 9.50 -5.12
N LEU A 356 -1.81 9.86 -3.86
CA LEU A 356 -2.07 8.97 -2.73
C LEU A 356 -3.36 9.42 -2.05
N ARG A 357 -4.36 8.54 -1.94
CA ARG A 357 -5.67 8.85 -1.37
C ARG A 357 -5.77 8.30 0.05
N PHE A 358 -6.07 9.17 0.99
CA PHE A 358 -6.47 8.79 2.33
C PHE A 358 -7.99 8.70 2.45
N THR A 359 -8.48 7.61 3.02
CA THR A 359 -9.89 7.44 3.39
C THR A 359 -10.02 7.20 4.89
N VAL A 360 -11.18 7.55 5.44
CA VAL A 360 -11.58 7.18 6.80
C VAL A 360 -12.96 6.54 6.72
N ASN A 361 -13.09 5.30 7.20
CA ASN A 361 -14.29 4.49 7.09
C ASN A 361 -14.81 4.37 5.63
N GLY A 362 -13.88 4.32 4.65
CA GLY A 362 -14.20 4.30 3.23
C GLY A 362 -14.60 5.65 2.63
N GLU A 363 -14.76 6.70 3.45
CA GLU A 363 -15.05 8.05 2.97
C GLU A 363 -13.76 8.82 2.64
N LEU A 364 -13.80 9.63 1.59
CA LEU A 364 -12.64 10.42 1.17
C LEU A 364 -12.26 11.44 2.23
N PHE A 365 -11.05 11.32 2.79
CA PHE A 365 -10.44 12.36 3.62
C PHE A 365 -9.66 13.34 2.77
N THR A 366 -8.61 12.89 2.10
CA THR A 366 -7.79 13.77 1.25
C THR A 366 -7.00 12.98 0.21
N GLU A 367 -6.50 13.67 -0.81
CA GLU A 367 -5.57 13.09 -1.77
C GLU A 367 -4.30 13.92 -1.84
N TYR A 368 -3.16 13.29 -1.61
CA TYR A 368 -1.85 13.85 -1.86
C TYR A 368 -1.54 13.75 -3.36
N ARG A 369 -1.80 14.83 -4.09
CA ARG A 369 -1.62 14.94 -5.53
C ARG A 369 -0.15 15.11 -5.85
N LEU A 370 0.39 14.26 -6.73
CA LEU A 370 1.79 14.30 -7.16
C LEU A 370 2.00 15.16 -8.41
N THR A 371 0.91 15.62 -9.04
CA THR A 371 0.94 16.39 -10.29
C THR A 371 1.06 17.91 -10.06
N GLY A 372 1.72 18.56 -11.02
CA GLY A 372 2.06 19.97 -10.98
C GLY A 372 3.47 20.20 -10.43
N ARG A 373 3.78 21.45 -10.07
CA ARG A 373 5.15 21.85 -9.70
C ARG A 373 5.57 21.41 -8.30
N PHE A 374 4.64 21.07 -7.43
CA PHE A 374 4.90 20.46 -6.14
C PHE A 374 3.70 19.66 -5.66
N PRO A 375 3.90 18.66 -4.80
CA PRO A 375 2.80 17.91 -4.23
C PRO A 375 1.94 18.78 -3.31
N ALA A 376 0.65 18.49 -3.30
CA ALA A 376 -0.32 19.19 -2.46
C ALA A 376 -1.51 18.29 -2.15
N PHE A 377 -2.16 18.53 -1.01
CA PHE A 377 -3.33 17.77 -0.62
C PHE A 377 -4.60 18.43 -1.14
N PHE A 378 -5.35 17.75 -1.99
CA PHE A 378 -6.63 18.23 -2.51
C PHE A 378 -7.51 17.09 -3.04
N PRO A 379 -8.83 17.07 -2.69
CA PRO A 379 -9.49 17.90 -1.69
C PRO A 379 -9.01 17.56 -0.27
N VAL A 380 -9.37 18.38 0.73
CA VAL A 380 -9.22 18.02 2.15
C VAL A 380 -10.58 18.11 2.80
N ARG A 381 -11.05 17.03 3.42
CA ARG A 381 -12.40 16.92 3.99
C ARG A 381 -12.38 16.67 5.49
N ASN A 382 -13.49 17.00 6.16
CA ASN A 382 -13.72 16.64 7.55
C ASN A 382 -14.68 15.43 7.65
N PRO A 383 -14.97 14.92 8.87
CA PRO A 383 -15.90 13.80 9.07
C PRO A 383 -17.33 14.02 8.54
N ALA A 384 -17.74 15.27 8.33
CA ALA A 384 -19.04 15.61 7.74
C ALA A 384 -19.03 15.62 6.20
N GLY A 385 -17.89 15.25 5.57
CA GLY A 385 -17.70 15.25 4.12
C GLY A 385 -17.58 16.65 3.50
N GLN A 386 -17.34 17.70 4.30
CA GLN A 386 -17.25 19.07 3.83
C GLN A 386 -15.84 19.38 3.31
N ASP A 387 -15.72 20.07 2.17
CA ASP A 387 -14.44 20.51 1.63
C ASP A 387 -13.88 21.69 2.46
N MET A 388 -12.77 21.44 3.17
CA MET A 388 -12.18 22.34 4.16
C MET A 388 -11.23 23.36 3.54
N THR A 389 -10.72 23.06 2.35
CA THR A 389 -9.80 23.92 1.60
C THR A 389 -10.44 24.45 0.33
N ARG A 390 -9.91 25.59 -0.13
CA ARG A 390 -10.30 26.17 -1.41
C ARG A 390 -9.95 25.20 -2.55
N ALA A 391 -10.84 25.09 -3.53
CA ALA A 391 -10.66 24.20 -4.67
C ALA A 391 -9.78 24.77 -5.77
N PHE A 392 -9.84 26.09 -6.01
CA PHE A 392 -8.90 26.73 -6.95
C PHE A 392 -7.45 26.62 -6.45
N PRO A 393 -6.48 26.21 -7.29
CA PRO A 393 -6.55 26.08 -8.76
C PRO A 393 -6.88 24.68 -9.32
N PHE A 394 -7.20 23.70 -8.48
CA PHE A 394 -7.51 22.34 -8.95
C PHE A 394 -8.88 22.24 -9.63
N GLU A 395 -9.87 22.93 -9.08
CA GLU A 395 -11.22 23.03 -9.64
C GLU A 395 -11.70 24.48 -9.57
N GLU A 396 -12.37 24.94 -10.63
CA GLU A 396 -13.04 26.23 -10.62
C GLU A 396 -14.45 26.08 -10.04
N ARG A 397 -14.77 26.89 -9.02
CA ARG A 397 -16.08 26.91 -8.36
C ARG A 397 -16.65 28.32 -8.38
N ALA A 398 -17.95 28.45 -8.67
CA ALA A 398 -18.60 29.76 -8.86
C ALA A 398 -18.50 30.70 -7.65
N ASN A 399 -18.36 30.16 -6.44
CA ASN A 399 -18.29 30.92 -5.19
C ASN A 399 -16.87 31.00 -4.60
N GLU A 400 -15.84 30.77 -5.42
CA GLU A 400 -14.43 30.86 -5.00
C GLU A 400 -13.65 31.87 -5.84
N ASN A 401 -12.83 32.69 -5.19
CA ASN A 401 -11.91 33.58 -5.89
C ASN A 401 -10.76 32.79 -6.55
N GLN A 402 -10.46 33.13 -7.80
CA GLN A 402 -9.39 32.56 -8.63
C GLN A 402 -8.05 33.31 -8.48
N ASP A 403 -7.89 34.06 -7.39
CA ASP A 403 -6.66 34.76 -7.04
C ASP A 403 -5.57 33.81 -6.50
N HIS A 404 -4.31 34.23 -6.63
CA HIS A 404 -3.15 33.51 -6.12
C HIS A 404 -3.14 32.02 -6.54
N PRO A 405 -2.97 31.71 -7.84
CA PRO A 405 -2.97 30.33 -8.34
C PRO A 405 -1.85 29.45 -7.75
N HIS A 406 -0.83 30.05 -7.13
CA HIS A 406 0.21 29.34 -6.40
C HIS A 406 -0.26 28.79 -5.03
N HIS A 407 -1.39 29.24 -4.49
CA HIS A 407 -1.97 28.68 -3.26
C HIS A 407 -2.74 27.39 -3.56
N ARG A 408 -2.11 26.24 -3.33
CA ARG A 408 -2.65 24.92 -3.71
C ARG A 408 -3.17 24.13 -2.50
N SER A 409 -4.35 24.48 -2.00
CA SER A 409 -5.04 23.76 -0.91
C SER A 409 -4.16 23.59 0.35
N LEU A 410 -3.51 22.45 0.60
CA LEU A 410 -2.51 22.29 1.67
C LEU A 410 -1.18 21.82 1.05
N TRP A 411 -0.09 22.54 1.30
CA TRP A 411 1.21 22.29 0.68
C TRP A 411 2.39 22.75 1.54
N PHE A 412 3.60 22.40 1.12
CA PHE A 412 4.84 22.87 1.72
C PHE A 412 5.74 23.46 0.62
N ALA A 413 6.08 24.75 0.75
CA ALA A 413 6.97 25.47 -0.15
C ALA A 413 7.58 26.69 0.56
N HIS A 414 8.67 27.27 0.06
CA HIS A 414 9.29 28.45 0.66
C HIS A 414 9.76 29.44 -0.40
N GLY A 415 9.67 30.73 -0.11
CA GLY A 415 9.94 31.79 -1.09
C GLY A 415 11.42 32.14 -1.30
N ASP A 416 12.33 31.58 -0.50
CA ASP A 416 13.77 31.82 -0.67
C ASP A 416 14.60 30.61 -0.21
N MET A 417 15.03 29.78 -1.16
CA MET A 417 15.91 28.63 -0.95
C MET A 417 17.18 28.81 -1.78
N ASN A 418 18.27 29.27 -1.16
CA ASN A 418 19.47 29.73 -1.88
C ASN A 418 19.18 30.82 -2.94
N GLY A 419 18.24 31.72 -2.68
CA GLY A 419 17.78 32.74 -3.64
C GLY A 419 16.78 32.24 -4.68
N VAL A 420 16.30 31.00 -4.58
CA VAL A 420 15.28 30.40 -5.47
C VAL A 420 13.91 30.42 -4.79
N ASP A 421 12.90 30.94 -5.49
CA ASP A 421 11.54 31.09 -4.97
C ASP A 421 10.67 29.86 -5.32
N PHE A 422 10.54 28.90 -4.40
CA PHE A 422 9.62 27.75 -4.60
C PHE A 422 8.16 28.10 -4.29
N TRP A 423 7.86 29.33 -3.87
CA TRP A 423 6.51 29.78 -3.54
C TRP A 423 5.79 30.43 -4.74
N HIS A 424 6.48 31.22 -5.56
CA HIS A 424 5.87 31.89 -6.72
C HIS A 424 6.40 31.42 -8.08
N ASP A 425 7.69 31.07 -8.18
CA ASP A 425 8.31 30.79 -9.48
C ASP A 425 7.79 29.47 -10.06
N GLU A 426 7.02 29.57 -11.15
CA GLU A 426 6.42 28.43 -11.83
C GLU A 426 7.43 27.50 -12.51
N SER A 427 8.67 27.96 -12.70
CA SER A 427 9.74 27.14 -13.27
C SER A 427 10.37 26.18 -12.26
N THR A 428 10.15 26.40 -10.95
CA THR A 428 10.69 25.53 -9.89
C THR A 428 9.84 24.28 -9.71
N VAL A 429 10.48 23.16 -9.34
CA VAL A 429 9.79 21.89 -9.12
C VAL A 429 10.24 21.22 -7.82
N ILE A 430 9.29 20.79 -6.99
CA ILE A 430 9.48 19.82 -5.92
C ILE A 430 8.94 18.49 -6.44
N ASN A 431 9.83 17.57 -6.78
CA ASN A 431 9.45 16.30 -7.39
C ASN A 431 9.54 15.17 -6.37
N GLN A 432 8.41 14.52 -6.06
CA GLN A 432 8.42 13.30 -5.26
C GLN A 432 8.81 12.12 -6.14
N ARG A 433 10.10 11.78 -6.11
CA ARG A 433 10.66 10.73 -6.99
C ARG A 433 10.43 9.33 -6.46
N ARG A 434 10.37 9.16 -5.14
CA ARG A 434 10.29 7.84 -4.50
C ARG A 434 9.32 7.85 -3.32
N LEU A 435 8.60 6.74 -3.17
CA LEU A 435 7.81 6.44 -2.00
C LEU A 435 8.60 5.40 -1.19
N LEU A 436 9.19 5.83 -0.08
CA LEU A 436 10.09 5.01 0.74
C LEU A 436 9.33 3.99 1.59
N ASP A 437 8.17 4.37 2.08
CA ASP A 437 7.35 3.56 2.98
C ASP A 437 5.89 3.99 2.88
N SER A 438 4.95 3.07 3.09
CA SER A 438 3.55 3.43 3.34
C SER A 438 2.79 2.26 3.97
N GLY A 439 1.75 2.57 4.74
CA GLY A 439 0.91 1.54 5.32
C GLY A 439 -0.32 2.10 6.01
N SER A 440 -1.11 1.19 6.57
CA SER A 440 -2.18 1.47 7.51
C SER A 440 -2.18 0.39 8.59
N ASP A 441 -2.41 0.79 9.83
CA ASP A 441 -2.64 -0.11 10.98
C ASP A 441 -4.13 -0.19 11.37
N GLY A 442 -5.01 0.38 10.54
CA GLY A 442 -6.43 0.52 10.82
C GLY A 442 -6.77 1.83 11.52
N GLU A 443 -5.99 2.33 12.48
CA GLU A 443 -6.27 3.61 13.16
C GLU A 443 -5.60 4.81 12.47
N ARG A 444 -4.48 4.54 11.82
CA ARG A 444 -3.65 5.50 11.11
C ARG A 444 -3.27 4.92 9.76
N ALA A 445 -3.14 5.80 8.78
CA ALA A 445 -2.50 5.48 7.51
C ALA A 445 -1.39 6.48 7.23
N PHE A 446 -0.30 6.05 6.61
CA PHE A 446 0.86 6.90 6.39
C PHE A 446 1.58 6.61 5.10
N PHE A 447 2.38 7.58 4.65
CA PHE A 447 3.46 7.35 3.70
C PHE A 447 4.71 8.16 4.07
N THR A 448 5.88 7.68 3.63
CA THR A 448 7.14 8.41 3.63
C THR A 448 7.60 8.58 2.18
N GLY A 449 7.75 9.83 1.72
CA GLY A 449 8.21 10.17 0.37
C GLY A 449 9.58 10.85 0.38
N ALA A 450 10.38 10.59 -0.66
CA ALA A 450 11.64 11.29 -0.92
C ALA A 450 11.50 12.22 -2.12
N ASN A 451 11.87 13.47 -1.93
CA ASN A 451 11.64 14.57 -2.86
C ASN A 451 12.93 15.29 -3.23
N THR A 452 12.97 15.85 -4.44
CA THR A 452 14.04 16.74 -4.92
C THR A 452 13.48 18.13 -5.20
N TRP A 453 14.15 19.17 -4.71
CA TRP A 453 13.82 20.57 -4.98
C TRP A 453 14.78 21.10 -6.05
N VAL A 454 14.25 21.40 -7.24
CA VAL A 454 15.03 21.86 -8.38
C VAL A 454 14.57 23.24 -8.86
N ASP A 455 15.52 24.08 -9.27
CA ASP A 455 15.21 25.38 -9.88
C ASP A 455 14.83 25.25 -11.36
N GLY A 456 14.40 26.36 -11.99
CA GLY A 456 14.00 26.40 -13.40
C GLY A 456 15.09 26.05 -14.41
N LYS A 457 16.34 25.85 -13.98
CA LYS A 457 17.47 25.38 -14.80
C LYS A 457 17.81 23.91 -14.53
N GLY A 458 17.02 23.22 -13.71
CA GLY A 458 17.22 21.82 -13.33
C GLY A 458 18.30 21.62 -12.25
N ARG A 459 18.80 22.68 -11.61
CA ARG A 459 19.80 22.55 -10.55
C ARG A 459 19.14 22.11 -9.25
N LEU A 460 19.68 21.06 -8.63
CA LEU A 460 19.27 20.59 -7.31
C LEU A 460 19.66 21.59 -6.22
N ILE A 461 18.66 22.06 -5.47
CA ILE A 461 18.82 23.00 -4.35
C ILE A 461 18.94 22.24 -3.03
N CYS A 462 17.99 21.34 -2.76
CA CYS A 462 17.97 20.44 -1.61
C CYS A 462 17.11 19.20 -1.91
N THR A 463 17.11 18.26 -0.98
CA THR A 463 16.15 17.15 -0.94
C THR A 463 15.30 17.27 0.30
N ASP A 464 14.15 16.60 0.31
CA ASP A 464 13.45 16.32 1.56
C ASP A 464 12.95 14.89 1.64
N GLU A 465 12.96 14.35 2.85
CA GLU A 465 12.16 13.18 3.21
C GLU A 465 10.97 13.67 4.02
N ARG A 466 9.75 13.30 3.63
CA ARG A 466 8.55 13.68 4.37
C ARG A 466 7.69 12.47 4.70
N ARG A 467 7.24 12.39 5.95
CA ARG A 467 6.26 11.41 6.40
C ARG A 467 4.94 12.11 6.69
N VAL A 468 3.88 11.58 6.11
CA VAL A 468 2.51 12.06 6.32
C VAL A 468 1.73 10.95 6.96
N THR A 469 1.06 11.23 8.08
CA THR A 469 0.20 10.26 8.77
C THR A 469 -1.20 10.82 8.93
N ALA A 470 -2.17 10.22 8.24
CA ALA A 470 -3.59 10.45 8.44
C ALA A 470 -4.10 9.66 9.64
N PHE A 471 -5.03 10.25 10.40
CA PHE A 471 -5.67 9.63 11.54
C PHE A 471 -7.08 10.20 11.76
N ALA A 472 -7.89 9.52 12.56
CA ALA A 472 -9.18 10.02 13.03
C ALA A 472 -9.22 10.09 14.55
N GLN A 473 -9.72 11.19 15.10
CA GLN A 473 -9.79 11.41 16.55
C GLN A 473 -11.02 12.24 16.91
N GLY A 474 -11.94 11.65 17.67
CA GLY A 474 -13.16 12.34 18.11
C GLY A 474 -13.98 12.83 16.91
N THR A 475 -14.25 14.13 16.86
CA THR A 475 -14.98 14.79 15.75
C THR A 475 -14.06 15.37 14.68
N ALA A 476 -12.80 14.93 14.62
CA ALA A 476 -11.83 15.40 13.63
C ALA A 476 -11.18 14.26 12.85
N TRP A 477 -10.86 14.55 11.59
CA TRP A 477 -9.80 13.85 10.87
C TRP A 477 -8.54 14.72 10.90
N GLY A 478 -7.38 14.08 10.92
CA GLY A 478 -6.11 14.77 11.12
C GLY A 478 -4.99 14.28 10.21
N LEU A 479 -4.03 15.17 9.96
CA LEU A 479 -2.78 14.89 9.25
C LEU A 479 -1.61 15.35 10.11
N ASP A 480 -0.74 14.42 10.46
CA ASP A 480 0.61 14.73 10.91
C ASP A 480 1.51 14.86 9.68
N PHE A 481 2.22 15.98 9.57
CA PHE A 481 3.14 16.29 8.48
C PHE A 481 4.55 16.48 9.05
N ASP A 482 5.42 15.54 8.77
CA ASP A 482 6.82 15.51 9.22
C ASP A 482 7.73 15.64 7.99
N ILE A 483 8.65 16.59 7.98
CA ILE A 483 9.53 16.85 6.85
C ILE A 483 10.95 17.14 7.32
N THR A 484 11.92 16.46 6.72
CA THR A 484 13.34 16.70 6.92
C THR A 484 13.96 17.20 5.62
N LEU A 485 14.38 18.46 5.59
CA LEU A 485 15.13 19.06 4.48
C LEU A 485 16.61 18.78 4.65
N THR A 486 17.28 18.33 3.59
CA THR A 486 18.72 18.05 3.58
C THR A 486 19.41 18.89 2.51
N ALA A 487 20.47 19.59 2.90
CA ALA A 487 21.22 20.47 2.02
C ALA A 487 21.99 19.68 0.95
N SER A 488 21.95 20.16 -0.30
CA SER A 488 22.78 19.62 -1.39
C SER A 488 24.27 19.94 -1.20
N GLY A 489 25.12 19.51 -2.15
CA GLY A 489 26.58 19.75 -2.08
C GLY A 489 26.99 21.22 -1.99
N ALA A 490 26.11 22.16 -2.35
CA ALA A 490 26.36 23.61 -2.24
C ALA A 490 25.98 24.20 -0.88
N GLY A 491 25.41 23.41 0.05
CA GLY A 491 24.75 23.90 1.25
C GLY A 491 23.35 24.46 0.96
N LEU A 492 22.64 24.85 2.02
CA LEU A 492 21.29 25.42 1.93
C LEU A 492 21.13 26.63 2.84
N VAL A 493 20.62 27.73 2.29
CA VAL A 493 20.12 28.90 3.01
C VAL A 493 18.60 28.94 2.80
N ILE A 494 17.86 28.76 3.89
CA ILE A 494 16.41 29.01 3.93
C ILE A 494 16.24 30.47 4.36
N GLY A 495 15.83 31.33 3.43
CA GLY A 495 15.88 32.77 3.57
C GLY A 495 14.76 33.39 4.40
N ASP A 496 15.00 34.62 4.85
CA ASP A 496 14.05 35.44 5.61
C ASP A 496 13.03 36.09 4.67
N THR A 497 11.89 35.43 4.51
CA THR A 497 10.77 35.91 3.71
C THR A 497 9.45 35.58 4.40
N LYS A 498 8.44 36.43 4.17
CA LYS A 498 7.07 36.13 4.62
C LYS A 498 6.48 34.94 3.85
N GLU A 499 6.93 34.70 2.62
CA GLU A 499 6.36 33.70 1.71
C GLU A 499 6.81 32.29 2.11
N GLY A 500 6.00 31.56 2.86
CA GLY A 500 6.33 30.24 3.41
C GLY A 500 5.50 29.89 4.66
N THR A 501 5.62 28.69 5.25
CA THR A 501 6.31 27.52 4.70
C THR A 501 5.39 26.30 4.59
N CYS A 502 4.83 25.81 5.71
CA CYS A 502 3.78 24.78 5.68
C CYS A 502 2.41 25.46 5.70
N ALA A 503 1.65 25.34 4.61
CA ALA A 503 0.58 26.25 4.27
C ALA A 503 -0.74 25.55 3.98
N ILE A 504 -1.85 26.23 4.30
CA ILE A 504 -3.20 25.87 3.91
C ILE A 504 -3.96 27.09 3.37
N ARG A 505 -4.76 26.87 2.33
CA ARG A 505 -5.72 27.80 1.76
C ARG A 505 -7.14 27.32 2.08
N LEU A 506 -7.80 28.04 2.98
CA LEU A 506 -9.11 27.69 3.52
C LEU A 506 -10.23 27.86 2.50
N ALA A 507 -11.26 27.01 2.60
CA ALA A 507 -12.52 27.20 1.87
C ALA A 507 -13.24 28.48 2.34
N PRO A 508 -14.02 29.18 1.47
CA PRO A 508 -14.61 30.49 1.78
C PRO A 508 -15.35 30.56 3.12
N GLY A 509 -16.15 29.56 3.48
CA GLY A 509 -16.89 29.53 4.75
C GLY A 509 -16.04 29.43 6.04
N LEU A 510 -14.72 29.30 5.89
CA LEU A 510 -13.72 29.27 6.96
C LEU A 510 -12.77 30.48 6.91
N VAL A 511 -13.02 31.43 6.01
CA VAL A 511 -12.21 32.64 5.80
C VAL A 511 -12.69 33.77 6.70
N ALA A 512 -11.77 34.50 7.34
CA ALA A 512 -12.13 35.55 8.29
C ALA A 512 -12.79 36.77 7.61
N ASP A 513 -12.34 37.12 6.41
CA ASP A 513 -12.98 38.16 5.59
C ASP A 513 -14.43 37.79 5.20
N GLU A 514 -14.79 36.50 5.24
CA GLU A 514 -16.13 35.97 4.96
C GLU A 514 -16.93 35.67 6.25
N GLY A 515 -16.46 36.17 7.41
CA GLY A 515 -17.16 36.06 8.69
C GLY A 515 -16.80 34.86 9.55
N ALA A 516 -15.82 34.03 9.16
CA ALA A 516 -15.27 33.01 10.05
C ALA A 516 -14.40 33.64 11.15
N ARG A 517 -14.21 32.93 12.27
CA ARG A 517 -13.37 33.39 13.37
C ARG A 517 -12.00 32.72 13.31
N LEU A 518 -10.96 33.49 13.01
CA LEU A 518 -9.55 33.10 13.11
C LEU A 518 -8.99 33.57 14.46
N ILE A 519 -8.43 32.65 15.25
CA ILE A 519 -7.85 32.92 16.57
C ILE A 519 -6.52 32.17 16.77
N ASN A 520 -5.63 32.74 17.58
CA ASN A 520 -4.41 32.07 18.04
C ASN A 520 -4.46 31.74 19.54
N SER A 521 -3.42 31.07 20.03
CA SER A 521 -3.33 30.64 21.44
C SER A 521 -3.36 31.75 22.49
N ALA A 522 -2.97 32.98 22.12
CA ALA A 522 -3.01 34.15 22.99
C ALA A 522 -4.37 34.87 22.97
N GLY A 523 -5.34 34.37 22.19
CA GLY A 523 -6.65 35.00 22.05
C GLY A 523 -6.71 36.16 21.06
N GLN A 524 -5.65 36.41 20.28
CA GLN A 524 -5.68 37.40 19.22
C GLN A 524 -6.53 36.87 18.05
N GLU A 525 -7.31 37.76 17.43
CA GLU A 525 -8.26 37.38 16.38
C GLU A 525 -8.04 38.13 15.06
N GLY A 526 -8.50 37.53 13.96
CA GLY A 526 -8.51 38.15 12.63
C GLY A 526 -7.13 38.62 12.18
N SER A 527 -7.03 39.87 11.74
CA SER A 527 -5.78 40.45 11.22
C SER A 527 -4.68 40.59 12.27
N ALA A 528 -5.03 40.60 13.57
CA ALA A 528 -4.05 40.67 14.66
C ALA A 528 -3.21 39.40 14.80
N VAL A 529 -3.63 38.29 14.18
CA VAL A 529 -2.89 37.01 14.18
C VAL A 529 -1.65 37.05 13.28
N TRP A 530 -1.63 37.93 12.27
CA TRP A 530 -0.51 38.05 11.33
C TRP A 530 0.84 38.26 12.05
N GLY A 531 1.80 37.39 11.75
CA GLY A 531 3.17 37.48 12.26
C GLY A 531 3.34 37.18 13.75
N GLN A 532 2.27 36.85 14.47
CA GLN A 532 2.35 36.53 15.89
C GLN A 532 2.96 35.15 16.11
N ARG A 533 3.72 34.99 17.18
CA ARG A 533 4.19 33.68 17.63
C ARG A 533 3.04 32.92 18.28
N SER A 534 2.75 31.71 17.82
CA SER A 534 1.70 30.87 18.43
C SER A 534 1.94 29.38 18.18
N PRO A 535 1.76 28.50 19.19
CA PRO A 535 1.80 27.05 19.01
C PRO A 535 0.70 26.51 18.10
N TRP A 536 -0.41 27.24 17.95
CA TRP A 536 -1.50 26.83 17.07
C TRP A 536 -2.32 28.01 16.56
N LEU A 537 -3.00 27.80 15.43
CA LEU A 537 -4.10 28.62 14.94
C LEU A 537 -5.37 27.77 14.88
N LEU A 538 -6.53 28.40 15.11
CA LEU A 538 -7.84 27.79 14.94
C LEU A 538 -8.72 28.74 14.11
N THR A 539 -9.33 28.22 13.04
CA THR A 539 -10.44 28.88 12.36
C THR A 539 -11.74 28.11 12.61
N THR A 540 -12.80 28.81 12.98
CA THR A 540 -14.15 28.25 13.13
C THR A 540 -15.13 29.02 12.25
N GLY A 541 -15.91 28.31 11.44
CA GLY A 541 -16.87 28.91 10.53
C GLY A 541 -18.00 27.94 10.16
N THR A 542 -18.58 28.12 8.99
CA THR A 542 -19.67 27.27 8.50
C THR A 542 -19.48 26.92 7.04
N LEU A 543 -19.60 25.63 6.70
CA LEU A 543 -19.60 25.13 5.33
C LEU A 543 -20.97 24.50 5.04
N ALA A 544 -21.63 24.91 3.96
CA ALA A 544 -22.98 24.45 3.62
C ALA A 544 -23.98 24.54 4.81
N GLY A 545 -23.90 25.61 5.61
CA GLY A 545 -24.78 25.84 6.77
C GLY A 545 -24.48 25.00 8.02
N LYS A 546 -23.48 24.11 8.00
CA LYS A 546 -23.04 23.31 9.15
C LYS A 546 -21.72 23.83 9.70
N LYS A 547 -21.52 23.71 11.01
CA LYS A 547 -20.30 24.13 11.72
C LYS A 547 -19.09 23.30 11.26
N ALA A 548 -17.97 23.98 11.01
CA ALA A 548 -16.70 23.37 10.65
C ALA A 548 -15.55 24.17 11.25
N ALA A 549 -14.42 23.51 11.48
CA ALA A 549 -13.21 24.18 11.98
C ALA A 549 -11.93 23.52 11.46
N VAL A 550 -10.87 24.31 11.35
CA VAL A 550 -9.52 23.82 11.05
C VAL A 550 -8.57 24.33 12.12
N ALA A 551 -7.79 23.43 12.71
CA ALA A 551 -6.66 23.78 13.57
C ALA A 551 -5.34 23.37 12.90
N ILE A 552 -4.32 24.21 13.05
CA ILE A 552 -2.95 23.93 12.62
C ILE A 552 -2.05 24.12 13.83
N LEU A 553 -1.22 23.13 14.12
CA LEU A 553 -0.35 23.10 15.29
C LEU A 553 1.11 23.01 14.85
N ASP A 554 1.94 23.83 15.48
CA ASP A 554 3.40 23.80 15.40
C ASP A 554 3.95 22.85 16.47
N HIS A 555 4.96 22.05 16.12
CA HIS A 555 5.54 21.11 17.06
C HIS A 555 6.63 21.76 17.93
N PRO A 556 6.72 21.46 19.24
CA PRO A 556 7.76 22.02 20.14
C PRO A 556 9.21 21.82 19.68
N ASP A 557 9.48 20.74 18.93
CA ASP A 557 10.81 20.44 18.41
C ASP A 557 11.17 21.22 17.13
N ASN A 558 10.22 21.99 16.58
CA ASN A 558 10.49 22.80 15.40
C ASN A 558 11.46 23.95 15.72
N PRO A 559 12.37 24.28 14.78
CA PRO A 559 13.17 25.48 14.90
C PRO A 559 12.32 26.72 15.16
N ARG A 560 12.70 27.47 16.20
CA ARG A 560 12.04 28.72 16.64
C ARG A 560 10.60 28.55 17.14
N TYR A 561 10.24 27.38 17.66
CA TYR A 561 8.96 27.18 18.36
C TYR A 561 8.71 28.22 19.48
N PRO A 562 7.47 28.67 19.68
CA PRO A 562 6.39 28.58 18.71
C PRO A 562 6.67 29.48 17.49
N THR A 563 6.36 28.97 16.31
CA THR A 563 6.56 29.64 15.03
C THR A 563 5.75 30.92 14.90
N THR A 564 6.21 31.81 14.01
CA THR A 564 5.41 32.94 13.50
C THR A 564 4.52 32.49 12.35
N TRP A 565 3.40 33.18 12.13
CA TRP A 565 2.40 32.78 11.13
C TRP A 565 2.20 33.81 10.02
N HIS A 566 2.32 33.37 8.76
CA HIS A 566 1.77 34.09 7.60
C HIS A 566 0.26 33.84 7.58
N ALA A 567 -0.49 34.55 8.43
CA ALA A 567 -1.93 34.37 8.62
C ALA A 567 -2.71 35.55 8.01
N ARG A 568 -3.30 35.34 6.84
CA ARG A 568 -4.09 36.34 6.11
C ARG A 568 -5.58 36.10 6.32
N THR A 569 -6.31 37.17 6.55
CA THR A 569 -7.77 37.12 6.78
C THR A 569 -8.54 36.61 5.57
N TYR A 570 -7.95 36.68 4.37
CA TYR A 570 -8.47 36.10 3.12
C TYR A 570 -8.28 34.57 3.02
N GLY A 571 -7.78 33.89 4.05
CA GLY A 571 -7.79 32.42 4.14
C GLY A 571 -6.48 31.70 3.84
N LEU A 572 -5.35 32.41 3.70
CA LEU A 572 -4.02 31.76 3.69
C LEU A 572 -3.49 31.72 5.12
N LEU A 573 -3.20 30.52 5.63
CA LEU A 573 -2.50 30.32 6.90
C LEU A 573 -1.25 29.48 6.64
N ALA A 574 -0.08 29.99 7.01
CA ALA A 574 1.15 29.21 6.92
C ALA A 574 2.07 29.38 8.14
N ALA A 575 2.55 28.26 8.66
CA ALA A 575 3.59 28.21 9.68
C ALA A 575 4.91 28.63 9.03
N ASN A 576 5.49 29.74 9.51
CA ASN A 576 6.68 30.34 8.91
C ASN A 576 7.64 30.83 10.00
N PRO A 577 8.65 30.04 10.38
CA PRO A 577 9.62 30.46 11.38
C PRO A 577 10.68 31.42 10.81
N PHE A 578 10.68 31.72 9.50
CA PHE A 578 11.75 32.42 8.80
C PHE A 578 11.48 33.90 8.53
N GLY A 579 10.23 34.33 8.39
CA GLY A 579 9.88 35.71 8.00
C GLY A 579 10.06 36.77 9.10
N LEU A 580 11.11 36.69 9.93
CA LEU A 580 11.30 37.57 11.09
C LEU A 580 11.38 39.05 10.69
N SER A 581 11.95 39.37 9.53
CA SER A 581 11.99 40.75 9.04
C SER A 581 10.60 41.30 8.71
N ALA A 582 9.69 40.45 8.23
CA ALA A 582 8.33 40.82 7.88
C ALA A 582 7.35 40.77 9.05
N PHE A 583 7.55 39.84 10.00
CA PHE A 583 6.63 39.58 11.10
C PHE A 583 7.00 40.28 12.40
N ASP A 584 8.30 40.29 12.73
CA ASP A 584 8.84 40.78 14.02
C ASP A 584 9.71 42.04 13.85
N LYS A 585 9.69 42.65 12.64
CA LYS A 585 10.45 43.85 12.28
C LYS A 585 11.96 43.73 12.56
N GLN A 586 12.48 42.52 12.57
CA GLN A 586 13.91 42.26 12.72
C GLN A 586 14.68 42.74 11.47
N PRO A 587 16.00 42.97 11.57
CA PRO A 587 16.81 43.29 10.40
C PRO A 587 16.67 42.22 9.30
N THR A 588 16.70 42.65 8.03
CA THR A 588 16.62 41.73 6.88
C THR A 588 17.65 40.61 7.00
N GLY A 589 17.19 39.36 6.91
CA GLY A 589 18.04 38.17 6.99
C GLY A 589 18.18 37.60 8.40
N ALA A 590 17.62 38.24 9.43
CA ALA A 590 17.64 37.73 10.80
C ALA A 590 16.94 36.36 10.94
N GLY A 591 15.95 36.11 10.08
CA GLY A 591 15.26 34.83 10.02
C GLY A 591 15.90 33.78 9.11
N ALA A 592 17.03 34.05 8.46
CA ALA A 592 17.68 33.04 7.61
C ALA A 592 18.19 31.86 8.45
N LEU A 593 18.04 30.63 7.93
CA LEU A 593 18.64 29.41 8.49
C LEU A 593 19.66 28.88 7.48
N ARG A 594 20.87 28.56 7.95
CA ARG A 594 21.99 28.11 7.10
C ARG A 594 22.39 26.70 7.48
N LEU A 595 22.46 25.82 6.50
CA LEU A 595 22.90 24.43 6.58
C LEU A 595 24.11 24.24 5.66
N LYS A 596 25.15 23.57 6.16
CA LYS A 596 26.27 23.10 5.33
C LYS A 596 25.82 21.92 4.47
N ALA A 597 26.63 21.56 3.49
CA ALA A 597 26.36 20.39 2.65
C ALA A 597 26.13 19.13 3.48
N GLY A 598 25.03 18.41 3.21
CA GLY A 598 24.64 17.19 3.94
C GLY A 598 24.01 17.41 5.31
N GLU A 599 23.97 18.63 5.85
CA GLU A 599 23.22 18.91 7.08
C GLU A 599 21.71 18.94 6.80
N SER A 600 20.93 18.57 7.83
CA SER A 600 19.48 18.46 7.74
C SER A 600 18.77 19.28 8.81
N VAL A 601 17.54 19.68 8.53
CA VAL A 601 16.62 20.30 9.49
C VAL A 601 15.24 19.66 9.37
N ARG A 602 14.60 19.38 10.50
CA ARG A 602 13.29 18.74 10.59
C ARG A 602 12.22 19.73 11.03
N PHE A 603 11.02 19.60 10.46
CA PHE A 603 9.81 20.31 10.83
C PHE A 603 8.64 19.34 10.95
N GLN A 604 7.76 19.57 11.91
CA GLN A 604 6.60 18.74 12.22
C GLN A 604 5.39 19.62 12.46
N TYR A 605 4.27 19.28 11.83
CA TYR A 605 3.02 20.02 11.94
C TYR A 605 1.86 19.05 12.08
N ARG A 606 0.80 19.48 12.76
CA ARG A 606 -0.47 18.74 12.82
C ARG A 606 -1.60 19.60 12.30
N PHE A 607 -2.42 19.02 11.44
CA PHE A 607 -3.66 19.60 10.96
C PHE A 607 -4.83 18.79 11.51
N LEU A 608 -5.87 19.48 11.98
CA LEU A 608 -7.11 18.87 12.45
C LEU A 608 -8.31 19.52 11.73
N PHE A 609 -9.16 18.70 11.15
CA PHE A 609 -10.33 19.10 10.38
C PHE A 609 -11.59 18.61 11.09
N PHE A 610 -12.28 19.52 11.78
CA PHE A 610 -13.39 19.18 12.66
C PHE A 610 -14.73 19.25 11.94
N GLU A 611 -15.59 18.29 12.24
CA GLU A 611 -17.04 18.50 12.23
C GLU A 611 -17.41 19.22 13.53
N GLY A 612 -17.97 20.44 13.42
CA GLY A 612 -18.31 21.27 14.57
C GLY A 612 -17.29 22.35 14.94
N HIS A 613 -17.50 22.96 16.11
CA HIS A 613 -16.62 23.99 16.67
C HIS A 613 -15.97 23.44 17.94
N PRO A 614 -14.67 23.08 17.92
CA PRO A 614 -13.98 22.68 19.13
C PRO A 614 -13.78 23.89 20.04
N GLU A 615 -13.68 23.64 21.35
CA GLU A 615 -13.26 24.68 22.28
C GLU A 615 -11.77 24.97 22.09
N ALA A 616 -11.42 26.25 21.93
CA ALA A 616 -10.03 26.68 21.71
C ALA A 616 -9.07 26.19 22.82
N ALA A 617 -9.55 26.09 24.06
CA ALA A 617 -8.79 25.61 25.21
C ALA A 617 -8.36 24.12 25.13
N HIS A 618 -8.94 23.36 24.20
CA HIS A 618 -8.62 21.94 23.99
C HIS A 618 -7.64 21.70 22.83
N ILE A 619 -7.32 22.72 22.01
CA ILE A 619 -6.45 22.53 20.84
C ILE A 619 -5.00 22.24 21.23
N GLY A 620 -4.48 22.91 22.26
CA GLY A 620 -3.09 22.73 22.70
C GLY A 620 -2.85 21.62 23.73
N ARG A 621 -3.83 20.75 23.99
CA ARG A 621 -3.75 19.70 25.02
C ARG A 621 -3.39 18.34 24.44
#